data_AF-A0A2N0VGE4-F1
#
_entry.id   AF-A0A2N0VGE4-F1
#
_cell.length_a   1.000
_cell.length_b   1.000
_cell.length_c   1.000
_cell.angle_alpha   90.00
_cell.angle_beta   90.00
_cell.angle_gamma   90.00
#
_symmetry.space_group_name_H-M   'P 1'
#
loop_
_entity.id
_entity.type
_entity.pdbx_description
1 polymer ?
#
loop_
_entity_poly.entity_id
_entity_poly.type
_entity_poly.pdbx_seq_one_letter_code
_entity_poly.pdbx_strand_id
1 'polypeptide(L)'
;MRLELKENIKNFLVDKRHQLLKSELKIIVNPNLIHQYGMPFKKGDNLRKFILRRDKPYYLTLRKPLLLSGNWDLDVMLFKNYSTSIFIQELVENDLDYTRCRRYQDMIERVNRGEVKELKGKKVVLDSVESVNMHMQYYVEIIKSMSKNGFIEGLAKDSVKVMIGRDGSLIKEEHGRHRLAIAQVLDLNEITVKITHIHPEWVKKYQINGMSSSDIKVIKWALNNLKKMETVV
;
A
#
# COMPACT_ATOMS: atom_id res chain seq x y z
N MET A 1 -24.82 13.34 -14.20
CA MET A 1 -24.98 12.09 -15.00
C MET A 1 -23.72 11.21 -15.13
N ARG A 2 -22.64 11.60 -15.86
CA ARG A 2 -21.46 10.71 -16.08
C ARG A 2 -20.58 10.47 -14.82
N LEU A 3 -20.54 11.42 -13.89
CA LEU A 3 -19.78 11.32 -12.64
C LEU A 3 -20.51 10.48 -11.59
N GLU A 4 -21.81 10.70 -11.41
CA GLU A 4 -22.67 9.91 -10.50
C GLU A 4 -22.74 8.44 -10.91
N LEU A 5 -22.79 8.14 -12.22
CA LEU A 5 -22.77 6.76 -12.70
C LEU A 5 -21.42 6.07 -12.39
N LYS A 6 -20.30 6.79 -12.48
CA LYS A 6 -18.97 6.28 -12.11
C LYS A 6 -18.85 6.02 -10.61
N GLU A 7 -19.42 6.90 -9.76
CA GLU A 7 -19.42 6.70 -8.31
C GLU A 7 -20.34 5.56 -7.88
N ASN A 8 -21.52 5.43 -8.50
CA ASN A 8 -22.46 4.34 -8.24
C ASN A 8 -21.87 2.97 -8.62
N ILE A 9 -21.21 2.88 -9.77
CA ILE A 9 -20.47 1.67 -10.16
C ILE A 9 -19.34 1.41 -9.16
N LYS A 10 -18.51 2.40 -8.85
CA LYS A 10 -17.42 2.25 -7.87
C LYS A 10 -17.90 1.77 -6.49
N ASN A 11 -19.07 2.21 -6.03
CA ASN A 11 -19.67 1.78 -4.78
C ASN A 11 -20.25 0.36 -4.85
N PHE A 12 -20.80 -0.07 -5.99
CA PHE A 12 -21.27 -1.45 -6.21
C PHE A 12 -20.12 -2.48 -6.26
N LEU A 13 -18.95 -2.02 -6.71
CA LEU A 13 -17.71 -2.78 -6.79
C LEU A 13 -16.94 -2.86 -5.48
N VAL A 14 -17.38 -2.18 -4.41
CA VAL A 14 -16.70 -2.22 -3.12
C VAL A 14 -17.59 -2.99 -2.15
N ASP A 15 -17.00 -3.95 -1.45
CA ASP A 15 -17.68 -4.68 -0.39
C ASP A 15 -18.31 -3.72 0.62
N LYS A 16 -19.61 -3.87 0.90
CA LYS A 16 -20.37 -3.00 1.82
C LYS A 16 -19.69 -2.86 3.18
N ARG A 17 -18.94 -3.87 3.61
CA ARG A 17 -18.17 -3.85 4.86
C ARG A 17 -17.13 -2.72 4.90
N HIS A 18 -16.56 -2.31 3.76
CA HIS A 18 -15.67 -1.15 3.70
C HIS A 18 -16.36 0.16 4.10
N GLN A 19 -17.63 0.31 3.76
CA GLN A 19 -18.41 1.50 4.12
C GLN A 19 -18.80 1.43 5.60
N LEU A 20 -19.26 0.26 6.06
CA LEU A 20 -19.71 0.03 7.43
C LEU A 20 -18.57 0.07 8.46
N LEU A 21 -17.33 -0.24 8.06
CA LEU A 21 -16.14 -0.25 8.91
C LEU A 21 -15.14 0.85 8.54
N LYS A 22 -15.59 1.93 7.87
CA LYS A 22 -14.70 2.95 7.30
C LYS A 22 -13.73 3.54 8.32
N SER A 23 -14.19 3.77 9.55
CA SER A 23 -13.39 4.28 10.67
C SER A 23 -12.43 3.23 11.25
N GLU A 24 -12.88 1.98 11.34
CA GLU A 24 -12.13 0.88 11.92
C GLU A 24 -11.00 0.39 11.02
N LEU A 25 -11.19 0.52 9.70
CA LEU A 25 -10.18 0.20 8.69
C LEU A 25 -9.07 1.26 8.58
N LYS A 26 -9.18 2.37 9.32
CA LYS A 26 -8.06 3.30 9.51
C LYS A 26 -7.45 3.05 10.87
N ILE A 27 -6.15 2.81 10.88
CA ILE A 27 -5.38 2.50 12.07
C ILE A 27 -4.11 3.36 12.09
N ILE A 28 -3.63 3.68 13.28
CA ILE A 28 -2.35 4.35 13.51
C ILE A 28 -1.38 3.26 13.96
N VAL A 29 -0.23 3.17 13.29
CA VAL A 29 0.74 2.10 13.52
C VAL A 29 2.15 2.64 13.46
N ASN A 30 3.08 1.98 14.14
CA ASN A 30 4.50 2.21 13.90
C ASN A 30 4.87 1.73 12.48
N PRO A 31 5.41 2.60 11.60
CA PRO A 31 5.77 2.24 10.23
C PRO A 31 6.78 1.10 10.15
N ASN A 32 7.62 0.92 11.17
CA ASN A 32 8.59 -0.16 11.22
C ASN A 32 7.91 -1.52 11.38
N LEU A 33 6.69 -1.63 11.90
CA LEU A 33 5.96 -2.92 11.94
C LEU A 33 5.56 -3.45 10.54
N ILE A 34 5.62 -2.59 9.51
CA ILE A 34 5.25 -2.95 8.14
C ILE A 34 6.49 -3.38 7.35
N HIS A 35 6.97 -4.59 7.62
CA HIS A 35 8.17 -5.14 6.98
C HIS A 35 7.93 -5.83 5.65
N GLN A 36 6.69 -6.23 5.38
CA GLN A 36 6.35 -7.05 4.21
C GLN A 36 5.70 -6.20 3.13
N TYR A 37 5.96 -6.57 1.88
CA TYR A 37 5.32 -6.02 0.70
C TYR A 37 4.74 -7.16 -0.11
N GLY A 38 3.47 -7.02 -0.45
CA GLY A 38 2.72 -8.02 -1.19
C GLY A 38 1.70 -7.35 -2.07
N MET A 39 1.51 -7.92 -3.25
CA MET A 39 0.33 -7.64 -4.04
C MET A 39 -0.65 -8.77 -3.76
N PRO A 40 -1.93 -8.48 -3.53
CA PRO A 40 -2.90 -9.56 -3.37
C PRO A 40 -2.98 -10.43 -4.65
N PHE A 41 -2.47 -9.94 -5.80
CA PHE A 41 -2.41 -10.65 -7.10
C PHE A 41 -1.16 -10.23 -7.90
N LYS A 42 -0.49 -11.17 -8.59
CA LYS A 42 0.62 -10.83 -9.51
C LYS A 42 0.07 -10.59 -10.91
N LYS A 43 0.54 -9.53 -11.58
CA LYS A 43 0.26 -9.27 -12.99
C LYS A 43 0.87 -10.41 -13.81
N GLY A 44 0.03 -11.29 -14.37
CA GLY A 44 0.48 -12.51 -15.06
C GLY A 44 0.17 -13.82 -14.33
N ASP A 45 -0.64 -13.81 -13.26
CA ASP A 45 -1.28 -15.04 -12.78
C ASP A 45 -2.21 -15.58 -13.87
N ASN A 46 -1.64 -16.43 -14.71
CA ASN A 46 -2.31 -17.05 -15.84
C ASN A 46 -3.39 -18.03 -15.39
N LEU A 47 -4.37 -18.26 -16.26
CA LEU A 47 -5.43 -19.27 -16.16
C LEU A 47 -4.91 -20.67 -15.75
N ARG A 48 -3.62 -20.99 -16.03
CA ARG A 48 -2.94 -22.23 -15.61
C ARG A 48 -2.79 -22.37 -14.08
N LYS A 49 -2.44 -21.31 -13.35
CA LYS A 49 -2.38 -21.36 -11.87
C LYS A 49 -3.78 -21.48 -11.25
N PHE A 50 -4.80 -21.03 -11.97
CA PHE A 50 -6.21 -21.09 -11.57
C PHE A 50 -6.77 -22.52 -11.59
N ILE A 51 -6.41 -23.35 -12.58
CA ILE A 51 -6.82 -24.77 -12.64
C ILE A 51 -6.27 -25.56 -11.44
N LEU A 52 -5.07 -25.21 -10.94
CA LEU A 52 -4.40 -25.92 -9.86
C LEU A 52 -4.77 -25.45 -8.44
N ARG A 53 -5.31 -24.23 -8.28
CA ARG A 53 -5.51 -23.62 -6.95
C ARG A 53 -6.92 -23.69 -6.36
N ARG A 54 -7.93 -24.22 -7.07
CA ARG A 54 -9.36 -24.27 -6.62
C ARG A 54 -9.99 -22.94 -6.18
N ASP A 55 -9.26 -21.82 -6.24
CA ASP A 55 -9.73 -20.49 -5.90
C ASP A 55 -10.03 -19.68 -7.18
N LYS A 56 -11.23 -19.09 -7.25
CA LYS A 56 -11.65 -18.23 -8.37
C LYS A 56 -10.74 -16.99 -8.46
N PRO A 57 -10.37 -16.53 -9.67
CA PRO A 57 -9.47 -15.39 -9.81
C PRO A 57 -10.23 -14.10 -9.54
N TYR A 58 -9.72 -13.33 -8.60
CA TYR A 58 -10.26 -12.03 -8.21
C TYR A 58 -10.25 -10.98 -9.33
N TYR A 59 -9.37 -11.08 -10.34
CA TYR A 59 -9.40 -10.17 -11.50
C TYR A 59 -10.65 -10.32 -12.36
N LEU A 60 -11.42 -11.40 -12.19
CA LEU A 60 -12.74 -11.59 -12.80
C LEU A 60 -13.88 -11.10 -11.90
N THR A 61 -13.63 -10.90 -10.60
CA THR A 61 -14.59 -10.24 -9.72
C THR A 61 -14.34 -8.76 -9.76
N LEU A 62 -15.25 -8.07 -10.44
CA LEU A 62 -15.42 -6.62 -10.43
C LEU A 62 -15.43 -6.03 -8.99
N ARG A 63 -15.70 -6.83 -7.95
CA ARG A 63 -15.78 -6.42 -6.54
C ARG A 63 -14.47 -6.56 -5.77
N LYS A 64 -14.10 -5.55 -4.96
CA LYS A 64 -13.02 -5.59 -3.96
C LYS A 64 -13.52 -6.04 -2.58
N PRO A 65 -13.29 -7.30 -2.13
CA PRO A 65 -13.74 -7.78 -0.84
C PRO A 65 -12.85 -7.22 0.26
N LEU A 66 -13.44 -7.00 1.42
CA LEU A 66 -12.67 -6.75 2.63
C LEU A 66 -12.01 -8.04 3.12
N LEU A 67 -12.73 -9.17 3.05
CA LEU A 67 -12.20 -10.48 3.40
C LEU A 67 -11.70 -11.21 2.16
N LEU A 68 -10.37 -11.39 2.06
CA LEU A 68 -9.73 -12.04 0.92
C LEU A 68 -9.04 -13.32 1.38
N SER A 69 -9.59 -14.47 0.99
CA SER A 69 -9.00 -15.79 1.23
C SER A 69 -7.87 -16.11 0.24
N GLY A 70 -7.19 -17.22 0.49
CA GLY A 70 -6.13 -17.74 -0.37
C GLY A 70 -4.73 -17.40 0.15
N ASN A 71 -3.71 -17.78 -0.61
CA ASN A 71 -2.31 -17.74 -0.15
C ASN A 71 -1.54 -16.48 -0.58
N TRP A 72 -2.23 -15.34 -0.69
CA TRP A 72 -1.64 -14.08 -1.15
C TRP A 72 -0.64 -13.50 -0.14
N ASP A 73 -0.76 -13.86 1.13
CA ASP A 73 0.11 -13.45 2.23
C ASP A 73 1.39 -14.30 2.35
N LEU A 74 1.46 -15.45 1.65
CA LEU A 74 2.65 -16.32 1.65
C LEU A 74 3.69 -15.90 0.62
N ASP A 75 3.28 -15.19 -0.44
CA ASP A 75 4.15 -14.73 -1.54
C ASP A 75 4.45 -13.24 -1.37
N VAL A 76 5.05 -12.91 -0.24
CA VAL A 76 5.45 -11.55 0.15
C VAL A 76 6.97 -11.41 0.12
N MET A 77 7.44 -10.19 -0.11
CA MET A 77 8.85 -9.84 -0.04
C MET A 77 9.10 -8.83 1.07
N LEU A 78 10.35 -8.70 1.52
CA LEU A 78 10.72 -7.63 2.45
C LEU A 78 10.60 -6.28 1.76
N PHE A 79 9.87 -5.35 2.38
CA PHE A 79 9.63 -4.02 1.84
C PHE A 79 10.92 -3.20 1.71
N LYS A 80 11.88 -3.39 2.61
CA LYS A 80 13.23 -2.80 2.50
C LYS A 80 13.96 -3.17 1.20
N ASN A 81 13.67 -4.34 0.63
CA ASN A 81 14.25 -4.79 -0.64
C ASN A 81 13.47 -4.27 -1.86
N TYR A 82 12.38 -3.53 -1.65
CA TYR A 82 11.61 -2.95 -2.74
C TYR A 82 12.29 -1.70 -3.29
N SER A 83 12.25 -1.52 -4.61
CA SER A 83 12.98 -0.44 -5.29
C SER A 83 12.59 0.97 -4.83
N THR A 84 11.40 1.16 -4.27
CA THR A 84 11.02 2.42 -3.62
C THR A 84 11.76 2.62 -2.31
N SER A 85 11.87 1.60 -1.47
CA SER A 85 12.54 1.71 -0.17
C SER A 85 14.03 1.94 -0.35
N ILE A 86 14.68 1.18 -1.25
CA ILE A 86 16.10 1.34 -1.59
C ILE A 86 16.39 2.78 -2.04
N PHE A 87 15.57 3.33 -2.92
CA PHE A 87 15.76 4.70 -3.40
C PHE A 87 15.59 5.77 -2.33
N ILE A 88 14.59 5.64 -1.46
CA ILE A 88 14.40 6.62 -0.38
C ILE A 88 15.55 6.55 0.61
N GLN A 89 16.03 5.34 0.93
CA GLN A 89 17.21 5.14 1.75
C GLN A 89 18.44 5.79 1.11
N GLU A 90 18.74 5.47 -0.15
CA GLU A 90 19.86 6.04 -0.91
C GLU A 90 19.79 7.58 -0.97
N LEU A 91 18.59 8.15 -1.13
CA LEU A 91 18.40 9.60 -1.18
C LEU A 91 18.72 10.25 0.16
N VAL A 92 18.33 9.65 1.28
CA VAL A 92 18.65 10.18 2.62
C VAL A 92 20.13 9.98 2.94
N GLU A 93 20.73 8.85 2.58
CA GLU A 93 22.17 8.57 2.74
C GLU A 93 23.07 9.53 1.94
N ASN A 94 22.55 10.13 0.86
CA ASN A 94 23.23 11.14 0.06
C ASN A 94 22.80 12.58 0.42
N ASP A 95 22.35 12.84 1.65
CA ASP A 95 21.97 14.19 2.11
C ASP A 95 20.90 14.87 1.23
N LEU A 96 19.98 14.07 0.68
CA LEU A 96 18.94 14.50 -0.26
C LEU A 96 19.46 15.00 -1.61
N ASP A 97 20.74 14.80 -1.91
CA ASP A 97 21.30 15.00 -3.25
C ASP A 97 20.92 13.81 -4.15
N TYR A 98 19.81 13.97 -4.85
CA TYR A 98 19.32 12.95 -5.77
C TYR A 98 20.27 12.72 -6.97
N THR A 99 21.19 13.65 -7.28
CA THR A 99 22.09 13.50 -8.44
C THR A 99 23.12 12.38 -8.24
N ARG A 100 23.37 12.04 -6.98
CA ARG A 100 24.26 10.95 -6.54
C ARG A 100 23.54 9.59 -6.47
N CYS A 101 22.22 9.56 -6.61
CA CYS A 101 21.44 8.33 -6.53
C CYS A 101 21.46 7.58 -7.87
N ARG A 102 21.59 6.25 -7.82
CA ARG A 102 21.57 5.37 -9.00
C ARG A 102 20.32 5.57 -9.84
N ARG A 103 19.15 5.70 -9.19
CA ARG A 103 17.88 5.90 -9.92
C ARG A 103 17.89 7.17 -10.78
N TYR A 104 18.54 8.24 -10.33
CA TYR A 104 18.64 9.47 -11.10
C TYR A 104 19.54 9.26 -12.32
N GLN A 105 20.72 8.67 -12.11
CA GLN A 105 21.67 8.35 -13.17
C GLN A 105 21.01 7.48 -14.25
N ASP A 106 20.32 6.41 -13.85
CA ASP A 106 19.55 5.54 -14.75
C ASP A 106 18.49 6.32 -15.56
N MET A 107 17.83 7.32 -14.96
CA MET A 107 16.80 8.12 -15.62
C MET A 107 17.41 9.10 -16.62
N ILE A 108 18.53 9.73 -16.29
CA ILE A 108 19.25 10.64 -17.19
C ILE A 108 19.80 9.88 -18.40
N GLU A 109 20.41 8.72 -18.20
CA GLU A 109 20.91 7.90 -19.31
C GLU A 109 19.80 7.53 -20.30
N ARG A 110 18.61 7.19 -19.79
CA ARG A 110 17.45 6.85 -20.63
C ARG A 110 16.98 8.04 -21.44
N VAL A 111 16.86 9.21 -20.81
CA VAL A 111 16.53 10.46 -21.51
C VAL A 111 17.56 10.78 -22.59
N ASN A 112 18.85 10.62 -22.29
CA ASN A 112 19.93 10.86 -23.26
C ASN A 112 19.89 9.89 -24.45
N ARG A 113 19.34 8.68 -24.26
CA ARG A 113 19.06 7.72 -25.34
C ARG A 113 17.75 8.01 -26.10
N GLY A 114 17.04 9.08 -25.76
CA GLY A 114 15.73 9.42 -26.34
C GLY A 114 14.58 8.54 -25.87
N GLU A 115 14.75 7.79 -24.77
CA GLU A 115 13.67 6.99 -24.20
C GLU A 115 12.69 7.87 -23.42
N VAL A 116 11.42 7.83 -23.82
CA VAL A 116 10.34 8.51 -23.09
C VAL A 116 9.69 7.54 -22.10
N LYS A 117 9.57 7.96 -20.84
CA LYS A 117 8.85 7.19 -19.82
C LYS A 117 7.65 7.96 -19.29
N GLU A 118 6.46 7.49 -19.62
CA GLU A 118 5.23 7.95 -18.97
C GLU A 118 5.07 7.29 -17.59
N LEU A 119 4.93 8.10 -16.56
CA LEU A 119 4.62 7.61 -15.22
C LEU A 119 3.13 7.25 -15.12
N LYS A 120 2.82 5.95 -15.11
CA LYS A 120 1.45 5.44 -15.01
C LYS A 120 0.64 6.13 -13.91
N GLY A 121 -0.52 6.68 -14.29
CA GLY A 121 -1.45 7.33 -13.36
C GLY A 121 -1.11 8.79 -13.01
N LYS A 122 0.00 9.34 -13.53
CA LYS A 122 0.34 10.76 -13.46
C LYS A 122 0.44 11.29 -14.90
N LYS A 123 -0.01 12.53 -15.14
CA LYS A 123 0.29 13.24 -16.41
C LYS A 123 1.75 13.76 -16.39
N VAL A 124 2.67 12.91 -15.98
CA VAL A 124 4.10 13.23 -15.88
C VAL A 124 4.82 12.35 -16.89
N VAL A 125 5.41 13.02 -17.86
CA VAL A 125 6.26 12.43 -18.88
C VAL A 125 7.69 12.72 -18.47
N LEU A 126 8.53 11.70 -18.48
CA LEU A 126 9.96 11.82 -18.22
C LEU A 126 10.67 11.70 -19.57
N ASP A 127 10.82 12.83 -20.26
CA ASP A 127 11.38 12.96 -21.62
C ASP A 127 12.57 13.92 -21.69
N SER A 128 12.90 14.57 -20.57
CA SER A 128 13.90 15.62 -20.48
C SER A 128 14.59 15.60 -19.12
N VAL A 129 15.83 16.08 -19.06
CA VAL A 129 16.57 16.23 -17.80
C VAL A 129 15.77 17.07 -16.79
N GLU A 130 15.11 18.13 -17.27
CA GLU A 130 14.25 18.98 -16.46
C GLU A 130 13.07 18.22 -15.85
N SER A 131 12.38 17.39 -16.64
CA SER A 131 11.29 16.55 -16.12
C SER A 131 11.75 15.54 -15.07
N VAL A 132 12.98 15.01 -15.20
CA VAL A 132 13.61 14.14 -14.21
C VAL A 132 13.94 14.91 -12.93
N ASN A 133 14.51 16.11 -13.04
CA ASN A 133 14.80 16.99 -11.90
C ASN A 133 13.54 17.34 -11.12
N MET A 134 12.49 17.79 -11.79
CA MET A 134 11.19 18.08 -11.16
C MET A 134 10.63 16.84 -10.44
N HIS A 135 10.77 15.66 -11.05
CA HIS A 135 10.32 14.42 -10.44
C HIS A 135 11.11 14.04 -9.18
N MET A 136 12.43 14.25 -9.17
CA MET A 136 13.26 13.99 -7.99
C MET A 136 13.04 15.02 -6.89
N GLN A 137 12.95 16.30 -7.25
CA GLN A 137 12.70 17.37 -6.31
C GLN A 137 11.39 17.14 -5.55
N TYR A 138 10.35 16.63 -6.22
CA TYR A 138 9.11 16.23 -5.56
C TYR A 138 9.33 15.27 -4.38
N TYR A 139 10.25 14.31 -4.48
CA TYR A 139 10.56 13.39 -3.38
C TYR A 139 11.36 14.07 -2.26
N VAL A 140 12.30 14.93 -2.61
CA VAL A 140 13.05 15.74 -1.63
C VAL A 140 12.09 16.59 -0.80
N GLU A 141 11.12 17.25 -1.43
CA GLU A 141 10.13 18.06 -0.74
C GLU A 141 9.21 17.23 0.17
N ILE A 142 8.85 15.99 -0.22
CA ILE A 142 8.10 15.10 0.67
C ILE A 142 8.94 14.72 1.89
N ILE A 143 10.22 14.37 1.71
CA ILE A 143 11.11 13.99 2.81
C ILE A 143 11.26 15.16 3.78
N LYS A 144 11.57 16.36 3.28
CA LYS A 144 11.67 17.58 4.10
C LYS A 144 10.38 17.87 4.85
N SER A 145 9.24 17.76 4.16
CA SER A 145 7.93 17.98 4.77
C SER A 145 7.64 16.98 5.89
N MET A 146 7.93 15.69 5.68
CA MET A 146 7.71 14.65 6.68
C MET A 146 8.72 14.71 7.83
N SER A 147 9.96 15.10 7.57
CA SER A 147 10.98 15.32 8.60
C SER A 147 10.58 16.48 9.51
N LYS A 148 10.03 17.56 8.96
CA LYS A 148 9.61 18.73 9.73
C LYS A 148 8.31 18.52 10.51
N ASN A 149 7.32 17.89 9.87
CA ASN A 149 5.94 17.87 10.39
C ASN A 149 5.46 16.47 10.81
N GLY A 150 6.31 15.45 10.71
CA GLY A 150 5.89 14.05 10.84
C GLY A 150 4.94 13.62 9.71
N PHE A 151 4.16 12.57 9.97
CA PHE A 151 3.19 12.07 9.02
C PHE A 151 1.84 12.77 9.18
N ILE A 152 1.45 13.57 8.17
CA ILE A 152 0.13 14.22 8.14
C ILE A 152 -0.80 13.48 7.17
N GLU A 153 -1.90 12.95 7.72
CA GLU A 153 -2.97 12.33 6.93
C GLU A 153 -3.64 13.38 6.01
N GLY A 154 -3.99 12.98 4.79
CA GLY A 154 -4.76 13.83 3.86
C GLY A 154 -3.93 14.77 2.99
N LEU A 155 -2.65 15.01 3.31
CA LEU A 155 -1.77 15.84 2.46
C LEU A 155 -1.48 15.22 1.08
N ALA A 156 -1.56 13.89 0.93
CA ALA A 156 -1.50 13.25 -0.38
C ALA A 156 -2.85 12.66 -0.75
N LYS A 157 -3.06 12.62 -2.06
CA LYS A 157 -4.15 11.89 -2.70
C LYS A 157 -4.16 10.40 -2.34
N ASP A 158 -3.00 9.79 -2.16
CA ASP A 158 -2.85 8.37 -1.87
C ASP A 158 -2.51 8.12 -0.40
N SER A 159 -3.44 7.49 0.32
CA SER A 159 -3.19 6.93 1.65
C SER A 159 -2.24 5.74 1.58
N VAL A 160 -1.46 5.53 2.64
CA VAL A 160 -0.67 4.31 2.83
C VAL A 160 -1.67 3.16 3.05
N LYS A 161 -1.65 2.18 2.15
CA LYS A 161 -2.54 1.01 2.23
C LYS A 161 -1.79 -0.24 2.64
N VAL A 162 -2.43 -1.01 3.52
CA VAL A 162 -1.94 -2.28 4.06
C VAL A 162 -3.03 -3.34 3.98
N MET A 163 -2.61 -4.60 4.03
CA MET A 163 -3.46 -5.78 4.19
C MET A 163 -3.07 -6.50 5.47
N ILE A 164 -4.00 -7.27 6.05
CA ILE A 164 -3.74 -8.10 7.23
C ILE A 164 -3.59 -9.56 6.82
N GLY A 165 -2.38 -10.13 6.97
CA GLY A 165 -2.08 -11.54 6.69
C GLY A 165 -2.76 -12.52 7.66
N ARG A 166 -2.68 -13.83 7.39
CA ARG A 166 -3.34 -14.86 8.24
C ARG A 166 -2.83 -14.87 9.68
N ASP A 167 -1.58 -14.51 9.87
CA ASP A 167 -0.91 -14.40 11.16
C ASP A 167 -1.27 -13.10 11.90
N GLY A 168 -1.69 -12.06 11.18
CA GLY A 168 -1.94 -10.71 11.69
C GLY A 168 -0.89 -9.69 11.25
N SER A 169 0.10 -10.10 10.46
CA SER A 169 1.11 -9.21 9.90
C SER A 169 0.48 -8.12 9.01
N LEU A 170 1.06 -6.92 9.07
CA LEU A 170 0.74 -5.83 8.17
C LEU A 170 1.57 -5.93 6.89
N ILE A 171 0.89 -6.19 5.78
CA ILE A 171 1.52 -6.35 4.46
C ILE A 171 1.24 -5.10 3.63
N LYS A 172 2.30 -4.42 3.20
CA LYS A 172 2.21 -3.22 2.36
C LYS A 172 1.66 -3.54 0.97
N GLU A 173 0.63 -2.80 0.56
CA GLU A 173 0.02 -2.89 -0.78
C GLU A 173 0.65 -1.90 -1.79
N GLU A 174 0.03 -1.65 -2.95
CA GLU A 174 0.57 -0.76 -4.00
C GLU A 174 0.64 0.72 -3.65
N HIS A 175 -0.34 1.26 -2.92
CA HIS A 175 -0.46 2.72 -2.76
C HIS A 175 0.29 3.26 -1.54
N GLY A 176 1.03 4.35 -1.72
CA GLY A 176 1.75 5.00 -0.62
C GLY A 176 3.09 4.35 -0.25
N ARG A 177 3.74 3.63 -1.18
CA ARG A 177 5.07 3.03 -0.96
C ARG A 177 6.12 4.08 -0.56
N HIS A 178 6.18 5.22 -1.26
CA HIS A 178 7.15 6.27 -0.93
C HIS A 178 6.96 6.81 0.48
N ARG A 179 5.73 7.10 0.89
CA ARG A 179 5.47 7.64 2.23
C ARG A 179 5.80 6.64 3.34
N LEU A 180 5.52 5.35 3.15
CA LEU A 180 5.96 4.35 4.12
C LEU A 180 7.49 4.31 4.20
N ALA A 181 8.18 4.24 3.06
CA ALA A 181 9.64 4.20 3.05
C ALA A 181 10.26 5.43 3.72
N ILE A 182 9.70 6.62 3.47
CA ILE A 182 10.15 7.86 4.12
C ILE A 182 9.88 7.80 5.63
N ALA A 183 8.71 7.33 6.05
CA ALA A 183 8.39 7.19 7.47
C ALA A 183 9.33 6.22 8.20
N GLN A 184 9.72 5.11 7.55
CA GLN A 184 10.68 4.15 8.10
C GLN A 184 12.11 4.74 8.19
N VAL A 185 12.57 5.42 7.14
CA VAL A 185 13.92 6.00 7.11
C VAL A 185 14.05 7.18 8.09
N LEU A 186 12.98 7.96 8.28
CA LEU A 186 12.92 9.03 9.29
C LEU A 186 12.62 8.53 10.70
N ASP A 187 12.47 7.22 10.88
CA ASP A 187 12.12 6.57 12.15
C ASP A 187 10.92 7.22 12.85
N LEU A 188 9.86 7.48 12.09
CA LEU A 188 8.64 8.05 12.66
C LEU A 188 7.98 7.03 13.59
N ASN A 189 7.50 7.47 14.75
CA ASN A 189 6.83 6.59 15.71
C ASN A 189 5.48 6.07 15.19
N GLU A 190 4.75 6.89 14.42
CA GLU A 190 3.36 6.61 14.05
C GLU A 190 3.03 7.12 12.65
N ILE A 191 2.26 6.33 11.91
CA ILE A 191 1.62 6.73 10.65
C ILE A 191 0.17 6.24 10.58
N THR A 192 -0.70 6.99 9.89
CA THR A 192 -2.04 6.52 9.57
C THR A 192 -2.02 5.65 8.32
N VAL A 193 -2.49 4.40 8.46
CA VAL A 193 -2.66 3.47 7.34
C VAL A 193 -4.11 3.04 7.17
N LYS A 194 -4.45 2.64 5.95
CA LYS A 194 -5.77 2.09 5.60
C LYS A 194 -5.66 0.61 5.27
N ILE A 195 -6.44 -0.20 5.97
CA ILE A 195 -6.62 -1.62 5.69
C ILE A 195 -7.52 -1.79 4.46
N THR A 196 -7.03 -2.51 3.46
CA THR A 196 -7.78 -2.85 2.25
C THR A 196 -8.30 -4.27 2.26
N HIS A 197 -7.49 -5.23 2.64
CA HIS A 197 -7.87 -6.64 2.66
C HIS A 197 -7.46 -7.29 4.00
N ILE A 198 -8.25 -8.25 4.44
CA ILE A 198 -8.06 -8.99 5.68
C ILE A 198 -8.15 -10.47 5.35
N HIS A 199 -7.16 -11.24 5.79
CA HIS A 199 -7.20 -12.68 5.65
C HIS A 199 -8.27 -13.27 6.60
N PRO A 200 -9.23 -14.08 6.13
CA PRO A 200 -10.30 -14.62 6.97
C PRO A 200 -9.80 -15.45 8.16
N GLU A 201 -8.69 -16.17 8.02
CA GLU A 201 -8.13 -16.97 9.13
C GLU A 201 -7.66 -16.11 10.30
N TRP A 202 -7.22 -14.88 10.04
CA TRP A 202 -6.90 -13.96 11.13
C TRP A 202 -8.15 -13.61 11.93
N VAL A 203 -9.27 -13.32 11.25
CA VAL A 203 -10.56 -13.01 11.90
C VAL A 203 -11.11 -14.21 12.67
N LYS A 204 -10.89 -15.45 12.20
CA LYS A 204 -11.33 -16.67 12.91
C LYS A 204 -10.74 -16.82 14.31
N LYS A 205 -9.54 -16.29 14.55
CA LYS A 205 -8.93 -16.26 15.91
C LYS A 205 -9.78 -15.46 16.89
N TYR A 206 -10.61 -14.57 16.36
CA TYR A 206 -11.45 -13.65 17.11
C TYR A 206 -12.94 -14.04 17.09
N GLN A 207 -13.25 -15.28 16.71
CA GLN A 207 -14.64 -15.70 16.55
C GLN A 207 -15.34 -15.81 17.91
N ILE A 208 -16.48 -15.13 18.03
CA ILE A 208 -17.33 -15.19 19.23
C ILE A 208 -18.36 -16.31 19.00
N ASN A 209 -18.62 -17.13 20.03
CA ASN A 209 -19.51 -18.29 19.94
C ASN A 209 -20.80 -18.00 19.16
N GLY A 210 -21.02 -18.74 18.08
CA GLY A 210 -22.22 -18.65 17.23
C GLY A 210 -22.18 -17.61 16.10
N MET A 211 -21.14 -16.76 15.99
CA MET A 211 -21.01 -15.78 14.90
C MET A 211 -20.00 -16.23 13.83
N SER A 212 -20.28 -15.93 12.57
CA SER A 212 -19.38 -16.20 11.46
C SER A 212 -18.21 -15.22 11.45
N SER A 213 -17.02 -15.65 11.01
CA SER A 213 -15.88 -14.76 10.77
C SER A 213 -16.15 -13.70 9.69
N SER A 214 -17.22 -13.84 8.91
CA SER A 214 -17.69 -12.83 7.97
C SER A 214 -18.54 -11.72 8.61
N ASP A 215 -19.00 -11.91 9.85
CA ASP A 215 -19.86 -10.97 10.55
C ASP A 215 -19.12 -9.68 10.90
N ILE A 216 -19.78 -8.55 10.62
CA ILE A 216 -19.21 -7.22 10.84
C ILE A 216 -18.82 -6.98 12.29
N LYS A 217 -19.60 -7.53 13.25
CA LYS A 217 -19.29 -7.44 14.68
C LYS A 217 -17.97 -8.15 15.02
N VAL A 218 -17.74 -9.33 14.44
CA VAL A 218 -16.50 -10.10 14.64
C VAL A 218 -15.32 -9.37 14.02
N ILE A 219 -15.46 -8.88 12.77
CA ILE A 219 -14.40 -8.11 12.10
C ILE A 219 -14.07 -6.84 12.89
N LYS A 220 -15.08 -6.10 13.33
CA LYS A 220 -14.91 -4.89 14.16
C LYS A 220 -14.19 -5.20 15.46
N TRP A 221 -14.56 -6.30 16.13
CA TRP A 221 -13.90 -6.72 17.35
C TRP A 221 -12.43 -7.10 17.11
N ALA A 222 -12.13 -7.86 16.06
CA ALA A 222 -10.76 -8.19 15.66
C ALA A 222 -9.92 -6.93 15.40
N LEU A 223 -10.44 -5.97 14.63
CA LEU A 223 -9.77 -4.70 14.33
C LEU A 223 -9.50 -3.85 15.58
N ASN A 224 -10.43 -3.86 16.55
CA ASN A 224 -10.22 -3.16 17.81
C ASN A 224 -9.13 -3.82 18.68
N ASN A 225 -8.96 -5.14 18.60
CA ASN A 225 -7.87 -5.83 19.29
C ASN A 225 -6.51 -5.54 18.64
N LEU A 226 -6.46 -5.46 17.31
CA LEU A 226 -5.24 -5.04 16.59
C LEU A 226 -4.75 -3.67 17.09
N LYS A 227 -5.65 -2.68 17.14
CA LYS A 227 -5.34 -1.32 17.62
C LYS A 227 -4.80 -1.29 19.05
N LYS A 228 -5.29 -2.19 19.92
CA LYS A 228 -4.83 -2.30 21.31
C LYS A 228 -3.43 -2.91 21.41
N MET A 229 -3.12 -3.90 20.58
CA MET A 229 -1.78 -4.51 20.57
C MET A 229 -0.72 -3.50 20.10
N GLU A 230 -1.08 -2.58 19.22
CA GLU A 230 -0.17 -1.56 18.68
C GLU A 230 -0.02 -0.32 19.58
N THR A 231 -0.87 -0.14 20.62
CA THR A 231 -0.79 0.97 21.59
C THR A 231 -0.04 0.60 22.88
N VAL A 232 0.40 -0.65 23.03
CA VAL A 232 1.06 -1.16 24.26
C VAL A 232 2.59 -1.25 24.10
N VAL A 233 3.15 -0.60 23.08
CA VAL A 233 4.61 -0.56 22.83
C VAL A 233 5.13 0.85 23.02
#